data_AF-A0A6A6Q1P2-F1
#
_entry.id   AF-A0A6A6Q1P2-F1
#
_cell.length_a   1.000
_cell.length_b   1.000
_cell.length_c   1.000
_cell.angle_alpha   90.00
_cell.angle_beta   90.00
_cell.angle_gamma   90.00
#
_symmetry.space_group_name_H-M   'P 1'
#
loop_
_entity.id
_entity.type
_entity.pdbx_description
1 polymer ?
#
loop_
_entity_poly.entity_id
_entity_poly.type
_entity_poly.pdbx_seq_one_letter_code
_entity_poly.pdbx_strand_id
1 'polypeptide(L)'
;MSCSPTVWTVLLSLQLTAVLGTTASFGAGLFQSLVVMPSLAPHSLPNSKAGTSALLAAKHTKTLLHNSERFFPPLNIVAELGNLVALILAFVYRDQCSTARARMPYLIAAFCFYISITVYVFQVMLPINRRFVALLVKLEKDVEDEKAAKDFERVLVKWRMSNFGRVALKACAAGWGITALLNSI
;
A
#
# COMPACT_ATOMS: atom_id res chain seq x y z
N MET A 1 12.04 -28.42 21.86
CA MET A 1 12.91 -28.86 20.76
C MET A 1 13.44 -27.62 20.07
N SER A 2 14.76 -27.49 19.97
CA SER A 2 15.42 -26.37 19.29
C SER A 2 15.25 -26.51 17.77
N CYS A 3 14.98 -25.40 17.10
CA CYS A 3 14.81 -25.35 15.65
C CYS A 3 16.12 -25.74 14.94
N SER A 4 16.03 -26.41 13.79
CA SER A 4 17.19 -26.54 12.89
C SER A 4 17.68 -25.15 12.47
N PRO A 5 18.99 -24.87 12.51
CA PRO A 5 19.55 -23.57 12.13
C PRO A 5 19.10 -23.12 10.74
N THR A 6 19.00 -24.05 9.80
CA THR A 6 18.59 -23.77 8.41
C THR A 6 17.13 -23.31 8.33
N VAL A 7 16.22 -24.02 9.00
CA VAL A 7 14.79 -23.69 9.02
C VAL A 7 14.56 -22.33 9.69
N TRP A 8 15.30 -22.09 10.77
CA TRP A 8 15.29 -20.82 11.48
C TRP A 8 15.73 -19.64 10.60
N THR A 9 16.89 -19.76 9.93
CA THR A 9 17.41 -18.70 9.05
C THR A 9 16.45 -18.41 7.90
N VAL A 10 15.91 -19.43 7.23
CA VAL A 10 14.96 -19.24 6.11
C VAL A 10 13.69 -18.53 6.57
N LEU A 11 13.08 -18.98 7.67
CA LEU A 11 11.89 -18.34 8.24
C LEU A 11 12.14 -16.87 8.61
N LEU A 12 13.28 -16.59 9.24
CA LEU A 12 13.65 -15.22 9.63
C LEU A 12 13.87 -14.33 8.40
N SER A 13 14.60 -14.80 7.40
CA SER A 13 14.88 -14.03 6.18
C SER A 13 13.60 -13.70 5.42
N LEU A 14 12.72 -14.68 5.19
CA LEU A 14 11.44 -14.47 4.49
C LEU A 14 10.57 -13.44 5.21
N GLN A 15 10.53 -13.53 6.53
CA GLN A 15 9.70 -12.67 7.36
C GLN A 15 10.27 -11.24 7.47
N LEU A 16 11.59 -11.08 7.52
CA LEU A 16 12.26 -9.78 7.42
C LEU A 16 11.97 -9.13 6.07
N THR A 17 12.09 -9.87 4.96
CA THR A 17 11.76 -9.35 3.63
C THR A 17 10.30 -8.91 3.56
N ALA A 18 9.37 -9.71 4.09
CA ALA A 18 7.95 -9.37 4.11
C ALA A 18 7.66 -8.11 4.93
N VAL A 19 8.23 -8.00 6.14
CA VAL A 19 8.04 -6.82 6.99
C VAL A 19 8.64 -5.57 6.36
N LEU A 20 9.86 -5.64 5.82
CA LEU A 20 10.52 -4.51 5.19
C LEU A 20 9.76 -4.04 3.93
N GLY A 21 9.32 -4.98 3.08
CA GLY A 21 8.55 -4.66 1.89
C GLY A 21 7.22 -3.97 2.20
N THR A 22 6.51 -4.46 3.22
CA THR A 22 5.23 -3.90 3.66
C THR A 22 5.40 -2.56 4.36
N THR A 23 6.43 -2.41 5.19
CA THR A 23 6.75 -1.13 5.86
C THR A 23 7.17 -0.06 4.87
N ALA A 24 8.01 -0.39 3.89
CA ALA A 24 8.38 0.54 2.83
C ALA A 24 7.16 0.95 1.99
N SER A 25 6.30 -0.01 1.66
CA SER A 25 5.06 0.25 0.92
C SER A 25 4.03 1.07 1.72
N PHE A 26 3.99 0.90 3.04
CA PHE A 26 3.22 1.72 3.97
C PHE A 26 3.75 3.16 3.98
N GLY A 27 5.05 3.36 4.19
CA GLY A 27 5.68 4.67 4.26
C GLY A 27 5.51 5.46 2.97
N ALA A 28 5.70 4.80 1.82
CA ALA A 28 5.44 5.43 0.53
C ALA A 28 3.96 5.79 0.32
N GLY A 29 3.04 4.93 0.75
CA GLY A 29 1.60 5.21 0.68
C GLY A 29 1.19 6.43 1.52
N LEU A 30 1.76 6.58 2.72
CA LEU A 30 1.59 7.77 3.55
C LEU A 30 2.16 9.01 2.89
N PHE A 31 3.40 8.92 2.39
CA PHE A 31 4.06 10.03 1.72
C PHE A 31 3.25 10.51 0.52
N GLN A 32 2.71 9.59 -0.29
CA GLN A 32 1.80 9.92 -1.39
C GLN A 32 0.54 10.66 -0.91
N SER A 33 -0.11 10.20 0.16
CA SER A 33 -1.27 10.91 0.73
C SER A 33 -0.93 12.31 1.22
N LEU A 34 0.25 12.50 1.83
CA LEU A 34 0.70 13.78 2.36
C LEU A 34 1.14 14.75 1.26
N VAL A 35 1.85 14.28 0.24
CA VAL A 35 2.31 15.11 -0.89
C VAL A 35 1.18 15.53 -1.83
N VAL A 36 0.12 14.73 -1.93
CA VAL A 36 -1.08 15.09 -2.69
C VAL A 36 -1.96 16.09 -1.92
N MET A 37 -1.76 16.25 -0.60
CA MET A 37 -2.58 17.12 0.26
C MET A 37 -2.44 18.63 -0.04
N PRO A 38 -1.24 19.20 -0.31
CA PRO A 38 -1.10 20.57 -0.77
C PRO A 38 -1.72 20.83 -2.15
N SER A 39 -1.77 19.81 -3.01
CA SER A 39 -2.35 19.92 -4.37
C SER A 39 -3.88 20.10 -4.37
N LEU A 40 -4.51 19.81 -3.22
CA LEU A 40 -5.93 19.99 -2.97
C LEU A 40 -6.28 21.35 -2.36
N ALA A 41 -5.30 22.22 -2.03
CA ALA A 41 -5.59 23.56 -1.52
C ALA A 41 -5.95 24.47 -2.72
N PRO A 42 -7.23 24.77 -2.98
CA PRO A 42 -7.64 25.47 -4.19
C PRO A 42 -7.32 26.98 -4.13
N HIS A 43 -6.69 27.46 -3.05
CA HIS A 43 -6.67 28.87 -2.67
C HIS A 43 -5.27 29.49 -2.50
N SER A 44 -4.18 28.76 -2.69
CA SER A 44 -2.84 29.29 -2.40
C SER A 44 -2.12 29.93 -3.60
N LEU A 45 -2.67 29.83 -4.83
CA LEU A 45 -2.14 30.53 -5.99
C LEU A 45 -3.11 31.64 -6.42
N PRO A 46 -2.85 32.90 -6.01
CA PRO A 46 -3.64 34.02 -6.49
C PRO A 46 -3.49 34.09 -8.01
N ASN A 47 -4.61 34.05 -8.75
CA ASN A 47 -4.73 34.16 -10.21
C ASN A 47 -4.67 32.87 -11.06
N SER A 48 -4.67 31.67 -10.47
CA SER A 48 -4.79 30.43 -11.27
C SER A 48 -6.25 30.10 -11.58
N LYS A 49 -6.64 30.02 -12.85
CA LYS A 49 -7.95 29.47 -13.26
C LYS A 49 -8.12 28.07 -12.65
N ALA A 50 -9.30 27.77 -12.10
CA ALA A 50 -9.56 26.54 -11.34
C ALA A 50 -9.18 25.25 -12.10
N GLY A 51 -9.26 25.22 -13.43
CA GLY A 51 -8.85 24.07 -14.21
C GLY A 51 -7.33 23.95 -14.43
N THR A 52 -6.55 25.04 -14.34
CA THR A 52 -5.09 25.00 -14.44
C THR A 52 -4.46 24.38 -13.19
N SER A 53 -4.98 24.70 -12.00
CA SER A 53 -4.56 24.06 -10.75
C SER A 53 -4.96 22.58 -10.70
N ALA A 54 -6.18 22.26 -11.14
CA ALA A 54 -6.64 20.87 -11.26
C ALA A 54 -5.75 20.07 -12.21
N LEU A 55 -5.39 20.63 -13.37
CA LEU A 55 -4.50 19.98 -14.34
C LEU A 55 -3.09 19.74 -13.76
N LEU A 56 -2.51 20.70 -13.03
CA LEU A 56 -1.21 20.55 -12.41
C LEU A 56 -1.23 19.43 -11.34
N ALA A 57 -2.24 19.43 -10.48
CA ALA A 57 -2.46 18.38 -9.48
C ALA A 57 -2.67 17.01 -10.14
N ALA A 58 -3.42 16.96 -11.24
CA ALA A 58 -3.63 15.77 -12.06
C ALA A 58 -2.30 15.22 -12.60
N LYS A 59 -1.48 16.07 -13.23
CA LYS A 59 -0.17 15.70 -13.75
C LYS A 59 0.78 15.21 -12.66
N HIS A 60 0.88 15.93 -11.54
CA HIS A 60 1.70 15.51 -10.40
C HIS A 60 1.27 14.15 -9.85
N THR A 61 -0.03 13.96 -9.65
CA THR A 61 -0.57 12.70 -9.12
C THR A 61 -0.36 11.55 -10.11
N LYS A 62 -0.48 11.79 -11.42
CA LYS A 62 -0.18 10.80 -12.48
C LYS A 62 1.29 10.37 -12.45
N THR A 63 2.22 11.31 -12.32
CA THR A 63 3.66 11.00 -12.22
C THR A 63 3.95 10.18 -10.96
N LEU A 64 3.35 10.55 -9.82
CA LEU A 64 3.48 9.79 -8.57
C LEU A 64 2.87 8.38 -8.70
N LEU A 65 1.69 8.25 -9.33
CA LEU A 65 1.06 6.95 -9.57
C LEU A 65 1.95 6.08 -10.46
N HIS A 66 2.44 6.63 -11.58
CA HIS A 66 3.23 5.88 -12.56
C HIS A 66 4.54 5.34 -11.96
N ASN A 67 5.26 6.17 -11.21
CA ASN A 67 6.47 5.73 -10.50
C ASN A 67 6.15 4.68 -9.43
N SER A 68 4.99 4.80 -8.79
CA SER A 68 4.57 3.86 -7.76
C SER A 68 4.14 2.50 -8.30
N GLU A 69 3.52 2.46 -9.49
CA GLU A 69 3.11 1.23 -10.16
C GLU A 69 4.30 0.37 -10.61
N ARG A 70 5.47 0.99 -10.83
CA ARG A 70 6.67 0.25 -11.21
C ARG A 70 7.36 -0.44 -10.04
N PHE A 71 7.32 0.15 -8.84
CA PHE A 71 8.12 -0.30 -7.70
C PHE A 71 7.31 -1.04 -6.63
N PHE A 72 6.13 -0.53 -6.26
CA PHE A 72 5.39 -1.06 -5.12
C PHE A 72 4.61 -2.34 -5.41
N PRO A 73 3.99 -2.58 -6.59
CA PRO A 73 3.31 -3.84 -6.85
C PRO A 73 4.26 -5.05 -6.77
N PRO A 74 5.45 -5.06 -7.40
CA PRO A 74 6.42 -6.15 -7.23
C PRO A 74 6.84 -6.32 -5.77
N LEU A 75 7.09 -5.21 -5.05
CA LEU A 75 7.50 -5.26 -3.65
C LEU A 75 6.41 -5.84 -2.73
N ASN A 76 5.14 -5.48 -2.94
CA ASN A 76 4.01 -6.05 -2.19
C ASN A 76 3.85 -7.54 -2.52
N ILE A 77 3.99 -7.94 -3.79
CA ILE A 77 3.91 -9.36 -4.19
C ILE A 77 5.00 -10.17 -3.49
N VAL A 78 6.25 -9.69 -3.48
CA VAL A 78 7.34 -10.37 -2.78
C VAL A 78 7.07 -10.46 -1.28
N ALA A 79 6.51 -9.40 -0.67
CA ALA A 79 6.17 -9.41 0.75
C ALA A 79 5.02 -10.38 1.09
N GLU A 80 3.97 -10.40 0.27
CA GLU A 80 2.82 -11.31 0.40
C GLU A 80 3.24 -12.77 0.25
N LEU A 81 4.01 -13.08 -0.81
CA LEU A 81 4.54 -14.42 -1.05
C LEU A 81 5.54 -14.83 0.03
N GLY A 82 6.42 -13.91 0.45
CA GLY A 82 7.36 -14.16 1.55
C GLY A 82 6.65 -14.53 2.85
N ASN A 83 5.57 -13.81 3.20
CA ASN A 83 4.76 -14.12 4.38
C ASN A 83 4.00 -15.45 4.22
N LEU A 84 3.48 -15.75 3.03
CA LEU A 84 2.80 -17.03 2.76
C LEU A 84 3.76 -18.22 2.89
N VAL A 85 4.96 -18.14 2.31
CA VAL A 85 5.96 -19.19 2.43
C VAL A 85 6.41 -19.33 3.89
N ALA A 86 6.61 -18.23 4.61
CA ALA A 86 6.92 -18.27 6.03
C ALA A 86 5.80 -18.94 6.86
N LEU A 87 4.53 -18.67 6.54
CA LEU A 87 3.38 -19.32 7.18
C LEU A 87 3.34 -20.83 6.88
N ILE A 88 3.55 -21.24 5.63
CA ILE A 88 3.59 -22.66 5.23
C ILE A 88 4.72 -23.37 5.98
N LEU A 89 5.93 -22.81 5.98
CA LEU A 89 7.06 -23.37 6.72
C LEU A 89 6.79 -23.43 8.22
N ALA A 90 6.21 -22.38 8.80
CA ALA A 90 5.85 -22.38 10.22
C ALA A 90 4.83 -23.49 10.55
N PHE A 91 3.85 -23.72 9.66
CA PHE A 91 2.86 -24.77 9.81
C PHE A 91 3.45 -26.18 9.69
N VAL A 92 4.34 -26.41 8.72
CA VAL A 92 4.99 -27.71 8.49
C VAL A 92 5.92 -28.07 9.66
N TYR A 93 6.68 -27.11 10.17
CA TYR A 93 7.67 -27.33 11.23
C TYR A 93 7.14 -27.05 12.65
N ARG A 94 5.83 -26.80 12.82
CA ARG A 94 5.22 -26.41 14.10
C ARG A 94 5.43 -27.40 15.24
N ASP A 95 5.58 -28.68 14.93
CA ASP A 95 5.71 -29.76 15.93
C ASP A 95 7.18 -30.03 16.26
N GLN A 96 8.10 -29.62 15.38
CA GLN A 96 9.54 -29.81 15.51
C GLN A 96 10.24 -28.56 16.08
N CYS A 97 9.63 -27.39 15.93
CA CYS A 97 10.20 -26.10 16.31
C CYS A 97 9.18 -25.27 17.10
N SER A 98 9.45 -25.06 18.39
CA SER A 98 8.60 -24.24 19.27
C SER A 98 8.45 -22.81 18.76
N THR A 99 9.50 -22.26 18.14
CA THR A 99 9.49 -20.92 17.57
C THR A 99 8.58 -20.81 16.35
N ALA A 100 8.57 -21.81 15.47
CA ALA A 100 7.64 -21.89 14.34
C ALA A 100 6.18 -21.88 14.83
N ARG A 101 5.88 -22.65 15.88
CA ARG A 101 4.55 -22.70 16.50
C ARG A 101 4.15 -21.36 17.13
N ALA A 102 5.07 -20.70 17.85
CA ALA A 102 4.81 -19.42 18.50
C ALA A 102 4.53 -18.28 17.50
N ARG A 103 5.16 -18.31 16.31
CA ARG A 103 4.97 -17.32 15.24
C ARG A 103 3.68 -17.49 14.45
N MET A 104 3.20 -18.73 14.35
CA MET A 104 2.07 -19.11 13.50
C MET A 104 0.82 -18.21 13.63
N PRO A 105 0.29 -17.89 14.84
CA PRO A 105 -0.90 -17.04 14.94
C PRO A 105 -0.69 -15.65 14.35
N TYR A 106 0.49 -15.07 14.53
CA TYR A 106 0.83 -13.75 14.02
C TYR A 106 1.07 -13.75 12.51
N LEU A 107 1.67 -14.82 11.97
CA LEU A 107 1.83 -15.01 10.52
C LEU A 107 0.47 -15.18 9.82
N ILE A 108 -0.47 -15.90 10.45
CA ILE A 108 -1.86 -16.03 9.97
C ILE A 108 -2.53 -14.65 9.97
N ALA A 109 -2.44 -13.90 11.08
CA ALA A 109 -3.02 -12.57 11.16
C ALA A 109 -2.46 -11.64 10.06
N ALA A 110 -1.13 -11.59 9.91
CA ALA A 110 -0.48 -10.82 8.84
C ALA A 110 -0.96 -11.25 7.45
N PHE A 111 -1.10 -12.56 7.20
CA PHE A 111 -1.62 -13.08 5.93
C PHE A 111 -3.06 -12.66 5.64
N CYS A 112 -3.94 -12.69 6.64
CA CYS A 112 -5.32 -12.19 6.49
C CYS A 112 -5.34 -10.69 6.13
N PHE A 113 -4.45 -9.88 6.71
CA PHE A 113 -4.33 -8.47 6.32
C PHE A 113 -3.80 -8.31 4.90
N TYR A 114 -2.83 -9.13 4.46
CA TYR A 114 -2.37 -9.13 3.07
C TYR A 114 -3.52 -9.38 2.08
N ILE A 115 -4.32 -10.44 2.29
CA ILE A 115 -5.51 -10.72 1.48
C ILE A 115 -6.45 -9.51 1.49
N SER A 116 -6.71 -8.93 2.66
CA SER A 116 -7.60 -7.79 2.82
C SER A 116 -7.09 -6.56 2.04
N ILE A 117 -5.78 -6.31 2.03
CA ILE A 117 -5.15 -5.26 1.24
C ILE A 117 -5.36 -5.50 -0.24
N THR A 118 -5.10 -6.72 -0.73
CA THR A 118 -5.28 -7.09 -2.14
C THR A 118 -6.73 -6.84 -2.57
N VAL A 119 -7.70 -7.36 -1.80
CA VAL A 119 -9.14 -7.15 -2.07
C VAL A 119 -9.49 -5.66 -2.06
N TYR A 120 -9.00 -4.90 -1.08
CA TYR A 120 -9.25 -3.47 -0.98
C TYR A 120 -8.70 -2.70 -2.19
N VAL A 121 -7.51 -3.06 -2.66
CA VAL A 121 -6.90 -2.44 -3.84
C VAL A 121 -7.75 -2.70 -5.09
N PHE A 122 -8.17 -3.93 -5.32
CA PHE A 122 -8.98 -4.27 -6.51
C PHE A 122 -10.39 -3.67 -6.45
N GLN A 123 -11.06 -3.72 -5.30
CA GLN A 123 -12.46 -3.30 -5.16
C GLN A 123 -12.61 -1.77 -5.01
N VAL A 124 -11.67 -1.11 -4.34
CA VAL A 124 -11.80 0.32 -3.99
C VAL A 124 -10.82 1.19 -4.77
N MET A 125 -9.52 0.90 -4.70
CA MET A 125 -8.51 1.81 -5.27
C MET A 125 -8.48 1.79 -6.79
N LEU A 126 -8.57 0.61 -7.41
CA LEU A 126 -8.49 0.44 -8.86
C LEU A 126 -9.61 1.19 -9.63
N PRO A 127 -10.90 1.14 -9.25
CA PRO A 127 -11.92 1.93 -9.93
C PRO A 127 -11.73 3.44 -9.72
N ILE A 128 -11.24 3.88 -8.55
CA ILE A 128 -10.92 5.29 -8.32
C ILE A 128 -9.79 5.75 -9.23
N ASN A 129 -8.70 4.97 -9.33
CA ASN A 129 -7.56 5.26 -10.21
C ASN A 129 -7.99 5.36 -11.68
N ARG A 130 -8.87 4.46 -12.14
CA ARG A 130 -9.41 4.52 -13.51
C ARG A 130 -10.21 5.80 -13.76
N ARG A 131 -11.07 6.19 -12.83
CA ARG A 131 -11.85 7.44 -12.93
C ARG A 131 -10.94 8.67 -12.89
N PHE A 132 -9.89 8.62 -12.09
CA PHE A 132 -8.89 9.67 -12.00
C PHE A 132 -8.17 9.90 -13.34
N VAL A 133 -7.70 8.83 -13.99
CA VAL A 133 -7.06 8.90 -15.31
C VAL A 133 -8.03 9.43 -16.38
N ALA A 134 -9.28 9.00 -16.36
CA ALA A 134 -10.29 9.49 -17.31
C ALA A 134 -10.57 11.00 -17.17
N LEU A 135 -10.64 11.51 -15.93
CA LEU A 135 -10.82 12.95 -15.67
C LEU A 135 -9.59 13.76 -16.05
N LEU A 136 -8.39 13.21 -15.84
CA LEU A 136 -7.15 13.83 -16.28
C LEU A 136 -7.09 14.00 -17.79
N VAL A 137 -7.49 12.99 -18.57
CA VAL A 137 -7.56 13.09 -20.04
C VAL A 137 -8.56 14.16 -20.49
N LYS A 138 -9.66 14.36 -19.75
CA LYS A 138 -10.62 15.43 -20.04
C LYS A 138 -10.03 16.81 -19.76
N LEU A 139 -9.40 17.00 -18.59
CA LEU A 139 -8.73 18.25 -18.23
C LEU A 139 -7.54 18.59 -19.13
N GLU A 140 -6.85 17.58 -19.69
CA GLU A 140 -5.79 17.80 -20.69
C GLU A 140 -6.35 18.30 -22.04
N LYS A 141 -7.59 17.95 -22.38
CA LYS A 141 -8.26 18.38 -23.62
C LYS A 141 -8.94 19.74 -23.48
N ASP A 142 -9.55 19.98 -22.32
CA ASP A 142 -10.23 21.23 -22.01
C ASP A 142 -9.91 21.65 -20.57
N VAL A 143 -9.00 22.63 -20.45
CA VAL A 143 -8.54 23.17 -19.16
C VAL A 143 -9.59 24.08 -18.54
N GLU A 144 -10.59 24.56 -19.29
CA GLU A 144 -11.63 25.44 -18.77
C GLU A 144 -12.90 24.68 -18.35
N ASP A 145 -12.93 23.34 -18.49
CA ASP A 145 -14.03 22.50 -18.02
C ASP A 145 -14.10 22.48 -16.48
N GLU A 146 -14.83 23.45 -15.93
CA GLU A 146 -15.06 23.58 -14.49
C GLU A 146 -15.72 22.34 -13.87
N LYS A 147 -16.54 21.62 -14.65
CA LYS A 147 -17.22 20.41 -14.16
C LYS A 147 -16.20 19.28 -14.00
N ALA A 148 -15.32 19.09 -14.99
CA ALA A 148 -14.23 18.13 -14.89
C ALA A 148 -13.28 18.47 -13.74
N ALA A 149 -12.99 19.75 -13.51
CA ALA A 149 -12.16 20.20 -12.39
C ALA A 149 -12.78 19.87 -11.02
N LYS A 150 -14.07 20.17 -10.83
CA LYS A 150 -14.80 19.83 -9.60
C LYS A 150 -14.94 18.33 -9.38
N ASP A 151 -15.20 17.56 -10.44
CA ASP A 151 -15.26 16.10 -10.34
C ASP A 151 -13.89 15.49 -10.03
N PHE A 152 -12.82 16.05 -10.58
CA PHE A 152 -11.44 15.66 -10.29
C PHE A 152 -11.10 15.88 -8.81
N GLU A 153 -11.43 17.05 -8.25
CA GLU A 153 -11.22 17.35 -6.83
C GLU A 153 -11.95 16.34 -5.93
N ARG A 154 -13.24 16.05 -6.22
CA ARG A 154 -14.02 15.06 -5.47
C ARG A 154 -13.40 13.66 -5.52
N VAL A 155 -12.95 13.23 -6.70
CA VAL A 155 -12.31 11.93 -6.88
C VAL A 155 -10.97 11.89 -6.16
N LEU A 156 -10.20 12.98 -6.16
CA LEU A 156 -8.93 13.09 -5.45
C LEU A 156 -9.11 13.02 -3.93
N VAL A 157 -10.13 13.68 -3.37
CA VAL A 157 -10.50 13.57 -1.95
C VAL A 157 -10.90 12.13 -1.61
N LYS A 158 -11.72 11.49 -2.44
CA LYS A 158 -12.12 10.09 -2.26
C LYS A 158 -10.90 9.15 -2.31
N TRP A 159 -10.03 9.35 -3.29
CA TRP A 159 -8.78 8.61 -3.43
C TRP A 159 -7.92 8.72 -2.16
N ARG A 160 -7.78 9.94 -1.62
CA ARG A 160 -7.01 10.18 -0.39
C ARG A 160 -7.56 9.39 0.79
N MET A 161 -8.88 9.49 1.03
CA MET A 161 -9.53 8.77 2.14
C MET A 161 -9.39 7.26 1.97
N SER A 162 -9.55 6.75 0.75
CA SER A 162 -9.35 5.33 0.47
C SER A 162 -7.88 4.90 0.61
N ASN A 163 -6.93 5.76 0.22
CA ASN A 163 -5.51 5.45 0.39
C ASN A 163 -5.11 5.38 1.87
N PHE A 164 -5.67 6.22 2.75
CA PHE A 164 -5.49 6.08 4.20
C PHE A 164 -6.00 4.73 4.71
N GLY A 165 -7.17 4.26 4.23
CA GLY A 165 -7.67 2.92 4.55
C GLY A 165 -6.70 1.82 4.13
N ARG A 166 -6.17 1.88 2.89
CA ARG A 166 -5.14 0.96 2.39
C ARG A 166 -3.87 0.99 3.24
N VAL A 167 -3.42 2.19 3.62
CA VAL A 167 -2.24 2.40 4.46
C VAL A 167 -2.45 1.83 5.86
N ALA A 168 -3.63 2.01 6.47
CA ALA A 168 -3.95 1.46 7.78
C ALA A 168 -3.89 -0.07 7.77
N LEU A 169 -4.45 -0.72 6.74
CA LEU A 169 -4.35 -2.18 6.58
C LEU A 169 -2.88 -2.64 6.47
N LYS A 170 -2.05 -1.91 5.72
CA LYS A 170 -0.61 -2.19 5.61
C LYS A 170 0.13 -2.01 6.94
N ALA A 171 -0.24 -1.00 7.73
CA ALA A 171 0.32 -0.80 9.06
C ALA A 171 -0.03 -1.98 9.99
N CYS A 172 -1.27 -2.47 9.95
CA CYS A 172 -1.67 -3.66 10.69
C CYS A 172 -0.89 -4.91 10.24
N ALA A 173 -0.75 -5.13 8.92
CA ALA A 173 0.04 -6.24 8.38
C ALA A 173 1.51 -6.18 8.85
N ALA A 174 2.13 -4.99 8.78
CA ALA A 174 3.49 -4.78 9.26
C ALA A 174 3.61 -5.00 10.77
N GLY A 175 2.65 -4.50 11.56
CA GLY A 175 2.60 -4.68 13.01
C GLY A 175 2.59 -6.17 13.39
N TRP A 176 1.67 -6.95 12.82
CA TRP A 176 1.61 -8.39 13.07
C TRP A 176 2.87 -9.12 12.57
N GLY A 177 3.44 -8.70 11.44
CA GLY A 177 4.71 -9.25 10.94
C GLY A 177 5.89 -8.99 11.88
N ILE A 178 5.96 -7.79 12.49
CA ILE A 178 6.96 -7.42 13.50
C ILE A 178 6.72 -8.22 14.79
N THR A 179 5.48 -8.33 15.26
CA THR A 179 5.16 -9.14 16.44
C THR A 179 5.58 -10.60 16.23
N ALA A 180 5.37 -11.13 15.03
CA ALA A 180 5.85 -12.45 14.65
C ALA A 180 7.39 -12.54 14.64
N LEU A 181 8.12 -11.46 14.34
CA LEU A 181 9.60 -11.42 14.42
C LEU A 181 10.08 -11.33 15.87
N LEU A 182 9.36 -10.60 16.73
CA LEU A 182 9.76 -10.41 18.12
C LEU A 182 9.47 -11.64 18.99
N ASN A 183 8.37 -12.36 18.73
CA ASN A 183 8.02 -13.62 19.43
C ASN A 183 8.86 -14.81 18.96
N SER A 184 10.12 -14.55 18.68
CA SER A 184 11.05 -15.51 18.12
C SER A 184 12.44 -15.50 18.72
N ILE A 185 12.73 -14.44 19.46
CA ILE A 185 13.80 -14.35 20.46
C ILE A 185 13.28 -15.03 21.73
#